data_AF-N1ZZ56-F1
#
_entry.id   AF-N1ZZ56-F1
#
_cell.length_a   1.000
_cell.length_b   1.000
_cell.length_c   1.000
_cell.angle_alpha   90.00
_cell.angle_beta   90.00
_cell.angle_gamma   90.00
#
_symmetry.space_group_name_H-M   'P 1'
#
loop_
_entity.id
_entity.type
_entity.pdbx_description
1 polymer ?
#
loop_
_entity_poly.entity_id
_entity_poly.type
_entity_poly.pdbx_seq_one_letter_code
_entity_poly.pdbx_strand_id
1 'polypeptide(L)' 'MPNTNLEITQKAMEDFVKIQRHMLTAKEENATKTYEGLKEEYLYLKSFLNVAGVNLTEIDRIKE' A
#
# COMPACT_ATOMS: atom_id res chain seq x y z
N MET A 1 -0.45 -10.57 23.73
CA MET A 1 0.27 -9.34 24.16
C MET A 1 -0.48 -8.15 23.58
N PRO A 2 -0.70 -7.07 24.34
CA PRO A 2 -1.56 -5.95 23.92
C PRO A 2 -1.07 -5.17 22.66
N ASN A 3 0.17 -5.37 22.19
CA ASN A 3 0.76 -4.59 21.10
C ASN A 3 0.73 -5.26 19.71
N THR A 4 0.31 -6.52 19.61
CA THR A 4 0.40 -7.29 18.34
C THR A 4 -0.40 -6.63 17.20
N ASN A 5 -1.55 -6.03 17.50
CA ASN A 5 -2.36 -5.34 16.48
C ASN A 5 -1.68 -4.08 15.94
N LEU A 6 -0.94 -3.35 16.79
CA LEU A 6 -0.20 -2.15 16.38
C LEU A 6 0.99 -2.53 15.50
N GLU A 7 1.73 -3.58 15.85
CA GLU A 7 2.85 -4.09 15.05
C GLU A 7 2.39 -4.57 13.67
N ILE A 8 1.28 -5.31 13.60
CA ILE A 8 0.69 -5.77 12.32
C ILE A 8 0.28 -4.56 11.47
N THR A 9 -0.36 -3.56 12.07
CA THR A 9 -0.80 -2.35 11.36
C THR A 9 0.39 -1.53 10.85
N GLN A 10 1.43 -1.36 11.67
CA GLN A 10 2.66 -0.69 11.27
C GLN A 10 3.31 -1.39 10.07
N LYS A 11 3.43 -2.72 10.12
CA LYS A 11 4.00 -3.48 9.00
C LYS A 11 3.17 -3.31 7.73
N ALA A 12 1.84 -3.37 7.83
CA ALA A 12 0.96 -3.13 6.68
C ALA A 12 1.11 -1.72 6.11
N MET A 13 1.37 -0.70 6.95
CA MET A 13 1.66 0.66 6.49
C MET A 13 3.01 0.75 5.77
N GLU A 14 4.05 0.09 6.28
CA GLU A 14 5.37 0.02 5.64
C GLU A 14 5.28 -0.66 4.26
N ASP A 15 4.57 -1.79 4.17
CA ASP A 15 4.32 -2.50 2.92
C ASP A 15 3.48 -1.64 1.95
N PHE A 16 2.47 -0.91 2.46
CA PHE A 16 1.66 0.00 1.66
C PHE A 16 2.47 1.16 1.07
N VAL A 17 3.42 1.72 1.80
CA VAL A 17 4.31 2.75 1.25
C VAL A 17 5.27 2.16 0.21
N LYS A 18 5.78 0.95 0.46
CA LYS A 18 6.73 0.26 -0.43
C LYS A 18 6.08 -0.11 -1.77
N ILE A 19 4.89 -0.70 -1.75
CA ILE A 19 4.21 -1.12 -2.98
C ILE A 19 3.92 0.06 -3.91
N GLN A 20 3.52 1.21 -3.34
CA GLN A 20 3.28 2.42 -4.12
C GLN A 20 4.55 2.96 -4.79
N ARG A 21 5.72 2.84 -4.16
CA ARG A 21 7.01 3.20 -4.80
C ARG A 21 7.27 2.30 -6.01
N HIS A 22 7.05 1.00 -5.88
CA HIS A 22 7.20 0.07 -7.00
C HIS A 22 6.20 0.35 -8.12
N MET A 23 4.96 0.71 -7.81
CA MET A 23 3.96 1.13 -8.79
C MET A 23 4.41 2.38 -9.55
N LEU A 24 4.94 3.39 -8.86
CA LEU A 24 5.45 4.60 -9.51
C LEU A 24 6.60 4.28 -10.47
N THR A 25 7.57 3.47 -10.06
CA THR A 25 8.67 3.02 -10.95
C THR A 25 8.15 2.23 -12.15
N ALA A 26 7.24 1.28 -11.94
CA ALA A 26 6.67 0.50 -13.04
C ALA A 26 5.91 1.40 -14.04
N LYS A 27 5.24 2.46 -13.56
CA LYS A 27 4.59 3.47 -14.40
C LYS A 27 5.60 4.29 -15.20
N GLU A 28 6.69 4.75 -14.56
CA GLU A 28 7.78 5.49 -15.21
C GLU A 28 8.44 4.66 -16.32
N GLU A 29 8.63 3.36 -16.10
CA GLU A 29 9.23 2.43 -17.05
C GLU A 29 8.24 1.91 -18.12
N ASN A 30 6.97 2.35 -18.11
CA ASN A 30 5.88 1.83 -18.95
C ASN A 30 5.65 0.30 -18.82
N ALA A 31 6.02 -0.29 -17.68
CA ALA A 31 5.85 -1.70 -17.36
C ALA A 31 4.40 -2.01 -16.93
N THR A 32 3.46 -1.90 -17.87
CA THR A 32 2.00 -1.97 -17.61
C THR A 32 1.58 -3.23 -16.85
N LYS A 33 2.03 -4.42 -17.28
CA LYS A 33 1.69 -5.68 -16.60
C LYS A 33 2.21 -5.75 -15.17
N THR A 34 3.40 -5.19 -14.93
CA THR A 34 3.98 -5.11 -13.58
C THR A 34 3.15 -4.16 -12.72
N TYR A 35 2.79 -2.98 -13.25
CA TYR A 35 1.94 -2.03 -12.55
C TYR A 35 0.59 -2.64 -12.16
N GLU A 36 -0.07 -3.33 -13.10
CA GLU A 36 -1.35 -4.02 -12.86
C GLU A 36 -1.24 -5.08 -11.77
N GLY A 37 -0.17 -5.89 -11.76
CA GLY A 37 0.06 -6.85 -10.69
C GLY A 37 0.29 -6.21 -9.32
N LEU A 38 1.07 -5.13 -9.25
CA LEU A 38 1.30 -4.40 -8.00
C LEU A 38 0.04 -3.68 -7.49
N LYS A 39 -0.85 -3.28 -8.40
CA LYS A 39 -2.12 -2.61 -8.07
C LYS A 39 -3.05 -3.50 -7.25
N GLU A 40 -3.07 -4.81 -7.50
CA GLU A 40 -3.86 -5.75 -6.71
C GLU A 40 -3.45 -5.75 -5.23
N GLU A 41 -2.14 -5.82 -4.97
CA GLU A 41 -1.56 -5.79 -3.61
C GLU A 41 -1.79 -4.43 -2.93
N TYR A 42 -1.62 -3.33 -3.67
CA TYR A 42 -1.94 -1.98 -3.20
C TYR A 42 -3.41 -1.86 -2.74
N LEU A 43 -4.37 -2.35 -3.53
CA LEU A 43 -5.79 -2.28 -3.19
C LEU A 43 -6.11 -3.15 -1.96
N TYR A 44 -5.50 -4.32 -1.87
CA TYR A 44 -5.63 -5.18 -0.70
C TYR A 44 -5.17 -4.47 0.58
N LEU A 45 -3.95 -3.93 0.59
CA LEU A 45 -3.39 -3.21 1.75
C LEU A 45 -4.20 -1.94 2.08
N LYS A 46 -4.64 -1.19 1.07
CA LYS A 46 -5.52 -0.03 1.25
C LYS A 46 -6.82 -0.40 1.96
N SER A 47 -7.44 -1.51 1.57
CA SER A 47 -8.67 -1.99 2.19
C SER A 47 -8.45 -2.40 3.65
N PHE A 48 -7.36 -3.12 3.92
CA PHE A 48 -7.00 -3.56 5.26
C PHE A 48 -6.75 -2.38 6.19
N LEU A 49 -5.95 -1.40 5.76
CA LEU A 49 -5.61 -0.22 6.56
C LEU A 49 -6.82 0.67 6.86
N ASN A 50 -7.76 0.79 5.91
CA ASN A 50 -9.03 1.50 6.15
C ASN A 50 -9.86 0.80 7.24
N VAL A 51 -9.98 -0.53 7.20
CA VAL A 51 -10.68 -1.30 8.25
C VAL A 51 -9.96 -1.20 9.60
N ALA A 52 -8.63 -1.09 9.59
CA ALA A 52 -7.82 -0.84 10.78
C ALA A 52 -7.92 0.59 11.31
N GLY A 53 -8.68 1.48 10.67
CA GLY A 53 -8.89 2.87 11.09
C GLY A 53 -7.70 3.80 10.83
N VAL A 54 -6.79 3.43 9.93
CA VAL A 54 -5.63 4.24 9.57
C VAL A 54 -6.05 5.37 8.63
N ASN A 55 -5.64 6.60 8.92
CA ASN A 55 -5.82 7.73 7.99
C ASN A 55 -4.80 7.64 6.85
N LEU A 56 -5.29 7.37 5.63
CA LEU A 56 -4.44 7.20 4.45
C LEU A 56 -4.06 8.49 3.73
N THR A 57 -4.64 9.64 4.10
CA THR A 57 -4.54 10.91 3.34
C THR A 57 -3.11 11.32 2.98
N GLU A 58 -2.16 11.13 3.90
CA GLU A 58 -0.75 11.51 3.73
C GLU A 58 0.13 10.40 3.12
N ILE A 59 -0.34 9.15 3.16
CA ILE A 59 0.45 7.97 2.74
C ILE A 59 -0.01 7.35 1.43
N ASP A 60 -1.23 7.65 0.98
CA ASP A 60 -1.76 7.22 -0.32
C ASP A 60 -1.39 8.21 -1.42
N ARG A 61 -0.39 7.84 -2.21
CA ARG A 61 0.24 8.63 -3.27
C ARG A 61 -0.27 8.23 -4.66
N ILE A 62 -0.88 7.06 -4.79
CA ILE A 62 -1.45 6.59 -6.06
C ILE A 62 -2.84 7.22 -6.21
N LYS A 63 -2.88 8.35 -6.92
CA LYS A 63 -4.13 9.00 -7.34
C LYS A 63 -4.43 8.60 -8.78
N GLU A 64 -5.11 7.47 -8.92
CA GLU A 64 -5.76 7.08 -10.17
C GLU A 64 -7.13 7.74 -10.32
#